data_AF-A0A497EK15-F1
#
_entry.id   AF-A0A497EK15-F1
#
_cell.length_a   1.000
_cell.length_b   1.000
_cell.length_c   1.000
_cell.angle_alpha   90.00
_cell.angle_beta   90.00
_cell.angle_gamma   90.00
#
_symmetry.space_group_name_H-M   'P 1'
#
loop_
_entity.id
_entity.type
_entity.pdbx_description
1 polymer ?
#
loop_
_entity_poly.entity_id
_entity_poly.type
_entity_poly.pdbx_seq_one_letter_code
_entity_poly.pdbx_strand_id
1 'polypeptide(L)'
;FIVRAEWGASRDATYVLSLLERGLLPEEVLSYDASKFLNSALSFQVVSSLVNTLGKPEAYLLLKDIGKKLLQTISDRLSVALLREGLQDALKVISSLILFYDGVPAKMAYNEKTGILTCEFTNLVSSQYRLAAEKGLDVFPSIWGLVLLGLLDYYELDISRANAVFHPDENKWVIQYRLHRKRLPLTEEEEERLTLQL
;
A
#
# COMPACT_ATOMS: atom_id res chain seq x y z
N PHE A 1 -26.81 -0.85 21.47
CA PHE A 1 -25.76 0.11 21.87
C PHE A 1 -24.74 0.18 20.75
N ILE A 2 -24.91 1.14 19.84
CA ILE A 2 -23.95 1.39 18.75
C ILE A 2 -22.98 2.43 19.30
N VAL A 3 -21.72 2.03 19.51
CA VAL A 3 -20.66 2.98 19.86
C VAL A 3 -20.41 3.83 18.62
N ARG A 4 -20.96 5.05 18.63
CA ARG A 4 -20.57 6.13 17.73
C ARG A 4 -19.07 6.37 17.94
N ALA A 5 -18.24 5.84 17.06
CA ALA A 5 -16.89 6.28 16.89
C ALA A 5 -16.94 7.64 16.16
N GLU A 6 -17.19 8.71 16.92
CA GLU A 6 -16.91 10.07 16.50
C GLU A 6 -15.39 10.24 16.36
N TRP A 7 -14.85 9.79 15.22
CA TRP A 7 -13.47 10.03 14.79
C TRP A 7 -13.43 10.91 13.51
N GLY A 8 -14.52 11.63 13.23
CA GLY A 8 -14.69 12.43 12.03
C GLY A 8 -14.26 13.89 12.13
N ALA A 9 -13.68 14.32 13.26
CA ALA A 9 -13.14 15.66 13.45
C ALA A 9 -11.83 15.65 14.25
N SER A 10 -11.06 14.54 14.19
CA SER A 10 -9.81 14.47 14.95
C SER A 10 -8.78 15.39 14.31
N ARG A 11 -8.25 16.31 15.11
CA ARG A 11 -7.10 17.16 14.78
C ARG A 11 -5.92 16.34 14.22
N ASP A 12 -5.85 15.06 14.56
CA ASP A 12 -4.79 14.13 14.16
C ASP A 12 -4.80 13.82 12.66
N ALA A 13 -5.98 13.65 12.04
CA ALA A 13 -6.06 13.40 10.59
C ALA A 13 -5.64 14.64 9.78
N THR A 14 -6.07 15.83 10.22
CA THR A 14 -5.63 17.11 9.63
C THR A 14 -4.13 17.35 9.86
N TYR A 15 -3.61 16.95 11.02
CA TYR A 15 -2.20 17.05 11.35
C TYR A 15 -1.35 16.13 10.45
N VAL A 16 -1.69 14.85 10.34
CA VAL A 16 -0.98 13.90 9.46
C VAL A 16 -1.07 14.31 7.99
N LEU A 17 -2.25 14.75 7.51
CA LEU A 17 -2.40 15.28 6.15
C LEU A 17 -1.54 16.54 5.96
N SER A 18 -1.49 17.46 6.92
CA SER A 18 -0.66 18.67 6.83
C SER A 18 0.85 18.39 6.88
N LEU A 19 1.27 17.30 7.55
CA LEU A 19 2.67 16.85 7.57
C LEU A 19 3.05 16.17 6.26
N LEU A 20 2.14 15.40 5.67
CA LEU A 20 2.29 14.79 4.35
C LEU A 20 2.35 15.86 3.24
N GLU A 21 1.42 16.82 3.26
CA GLU A 21 1.32 17.93 2.30
C GLU A 21 2.52 18.88 2.34
N ARG A 22 3.20 18.98 3.49
CA ARG A 22 4.40 19.81 3.66
C ARG A 22 5.72 19.06 3.45
N GLY A 23 5.68 17.75 3.15
CA GLY A 23 6.89 16.93 3.05
C GLY A 23 7.66 16.77 4.38
N LEU A 24 7.01 17.07 5.49
CA LEU A 24 7.57 17.23 6.84
C LEU A 24 7.16 16.08 7.77
N LEU A 25 6.99 14.85 7.29
CA LEU A 25 6.89 13.70 8.20
C LEU A 25 8.30 13.44 8.77
N PRO A 26 8.63 13.93 9.98
CA PRO A 26 9.97 13.82 10.52
C PRO A 26 10.18 12.35 10.92
N GLU A 27 11.40 11.83 10.78
CA GLU A 27 11.75 10.45 11.15
C GLU A 27 11.35 10.09 12.60
N GLU A 28 11.16 11.12 13.44
CA GLU A 28 10.70 11.06 14.83
C GLU A 28 9.24 10.60 14.96
N VAL A 29 8.33 10.96 14.04
CA VAL A 29 6.93 10.48 14.05
C VAL A 29 6.86 9.00 13.63
N LEU A 30 7.79 8.56 12.78
CA LEU A 30 8.00 7.14 12.46
C LEU A 30 8.76 6.38 13.57
N SER A 31 9.36 7.10 14.54
CA SER A 31 10.11 6.52 15.68
C SER A 31 9.24 6.12 16.85
N TYR A 32 8.04 6.69 16.96
CA TYR A 32 7.09 6.36 18.01
C TYR A 32 6.21 5.20 17.55
N ASP A 33 6.62 3.97 17.88
CA ASP A 33 5.87 2.72 17.71
C ASP A 33 4.86 2.80 16.55
N ALA A 34 5.36 2.92 15.31
CA ALA A 34 4.55 3.23 14.11
C ALA A 34 3.36 2.26 13.94
N SER A 35 3.47 1.08 14.55
CA SER A 35 2.41 0.07 14.68
C SER A 35 1.16 0.55 15.45
N LYS A 36 1.30 1.48 16.40
CA LYS A 36 0.20 2.07 17.17
C LYS A 36 -0.42 3.29 16.50
N PHE A 37 0.34 4.00 15.68
CA PHE A 37 -0.12 5.23 15.03
C PHE A 37 -0.83 4.99 13.69
N LEU A 38 -0.40 4.00 12.90
CA LEU A 38 -0.95 3.72 11.57
C LEU A 38 -1.82 2.45 11.60
N ASN A 39 -2.90 2.49 12.37
CA ASN A 39 -3.94 1.47 12.29
C ASN A 39 -4.70 1.56 10.95
N SER A 40 -5.49 0.54 10.62
CA SER A 40 -6.27 0.48 9.38
C SER A 40 -7.14 1.71 9.12
N ALA A 41 -7.58 2.41 10.18
CA ALA A 41 -8.40 3.63 10.07
C ALA A 41 -7.59 4.82 9.54
N LEU A 42 -6.39 5.03 10.05
CA LEU A 42 -5.51 6.08 9.53
C LEU A 42 -5.06 5.77 8.11
N SER A 43 -4.68 4.51 7.82
CA SER A 43 -4.31 4.10 6.46
C SER A 43 -5.46 4.30 5.47
N PHE A 44 -6.69 3.94 5.86
CA PHE A 44 -7.88 4.22 5.06
C PHE A 44 -8.06 5.72 4.79
N GLN A 45 -7.94 6.57 5.81
CA GLN A 45 -8.07 8.01 5.65
C GLN A 45 -7.01 8.59 4.74
N VAL A 46 -5.74 8.21 4.90
CA VAL A 46 -4.64 8.68 4.03
C VAL A 46 -4.90 8.28 2.59
N VAL A 47 -5.17 7.00 2.32
CA VAL A 47 -5.42 6.51 0.95
C VAL A 47 -6.67 7.17 0.36
N SER A 48 -7.79 7.18 1.09
CA SER A 48 -9.04 7.75 0.59
C SER A 48 -8.94 9.26 0.35
N SER A 49 -8.27 10.01 1.22
CA SER A 49 -8.11 11.45 1.08
C SER A 49 -7.22 11.79 -0.11
N LEU A 50 -6.07 11.12 -0.26
CA LEU A 50 -5.17 11.37 -1.40
C LEU A 50 -5.87 11.05 -2.72
N VAL A 51 -6.58 9.92 -2.81
CA VAL A 51 -7.33 9.53 -4.01
C VAL A 51 -8.43 10.54 -4.34
N ASN A 52 -9.14 11.04 -3.33
CA ASN A 52 -10.22 12.02 -3.53
C ASN A 52 -9.70 13.41 -3.92
N THR A 53 -8.54 13.83 -3.40
CA THR A 53 -7.98 15.16 -3.63
C THR A 53 -7.21 15.24 -4.95
N LEU A 54 -6.40 14.23 -5.25
CA LEU A 54 -5.44 14.27 -6.36
C LEU A 54 -5.87 13.44 -7.57
N GLY A 55 -6.84 12.54 -7.41
CA GLY A 55 -7.11 11.49 -8.38
C GLY A 55 -6.19 10.27 -8.16
N LYS A 56 -6.54 9.15 -8.79
CA LYS A 56 -5.82 7.88 -8.58
C LYS A 56 -4.35 7.95 -9.00
N PRO A 57 -3.98 8.35 -10.23
CA PRO A 57 -2.60 8.26 -10.71
C PRO A 57 -1.61 9.02 -9.80
N GLU A 58 -1.94 10.26 -9.47
CA GLU A 58 -1.14 11.15 -8.64
C GLU A 58 -1.08 10.67 -7.19
N ALA A 59 -2.21 10.21 -6.64
CA ALA A 59 -2.23 9.60 -5.31
C ALA A 59 -1.33 8.36 -5.23
N TYR A 60 -1.31 7.51 -6.26
CA TYR A 60 -0.46 6.32 -6.29
C TYR A 60 1.03 6.65 -6.23
N LEU A 61 1.48 7.69 -6.93
CA LEU A 61 2.87 8.11 -6.90
C LEU A 61 3.29 8.50 -5.47
N LEU A 62 2.47 9.31 -4.79
CA LEU A 62 2.73 9.71 -3.41
C LEU A 62 2.65 8.53 -2.44
N LEU A 63 1.64 7.67 -2.57
CA LEU A 63 1.50 6.47 -1.73
C LEU A 63 2.68 5.51 -1.90
N LYS A 64 3.22 5.39 -3.11
CA LYS A 64 4.42 4.61 -3.42
C LYS A 64 5.65 5.21 -2.73
N ASP A 65 5.83 6.53 -2.80
CA ASP A 65 6.95 7.21 -2.13
C ASP A 65 6.89 7.11 -0.61
N ILE A 66 5.69 7.20 -0.03
CA ILE A 66 5.46 6.92 1.39
C ILE A 66 5.85 5.47 1.69
N GLY A 67 5.41 4.52 0.85
CA GLY A 67 5.75 3.11 0.94
C GLY A 67 7.26 2.83 0.96
N LYS A 68 8.03 3.50 0.10
CA LYS A 68 9.50 3.41 0.06
C LYS A 68 10.14 3.86 1.36
N LYS A 69 9.72 5.01 1.88
CA LYS A 69 10.25 5.56 3.14
C LYS A 69 9.95 4.63 4.32
N LEU A 70 8.75 4.06 4.35
CA LEU A 70 8.36 3.06 5.36
C LEU A 70 9.22 1.80 5.24
N LEU A 71 9.40 1.28 4.03
CA LEU A 71 10.22 0.09 3.78
C LEU A 71 11.67 0.31 4.22
N GLN A 72 12.26 1.46 3.87
CA GLN A 72 13.61 1.83 4.28
C GLN A 72 13.73 1.87 5.81
N THR A 73 12.78 2.52 6.49
CA THR A 73 12.73 2.59 7.96
C THR A 73 12.65 1.21 8.61
N ILE A 74 11.83 0.31 8.05
CA ILE A 74 11.69 -1.08 8.51
C ILE A 74 12.99 -1.86 8.30
N SER A 75 13.60 -1.71 7.13
CA SER A 75 14.88 -2.36 6.79
C SER A 75 15.99 -1.95 7.76
N ASP A 76 16.13 -0.65 8.01
CA ASP A 76 17.21 -0.09 8.82
C ASP A 76 17.03 -0.38 10.31
N ARG A 77 15.79 -0.41 10.81
CA ARG A 77 15.52 -0.54 12.26
C ARG A 77 15.24 -1.95 12.72
N LEU A 78 14.54 -2.76 11.91
CA LEU A 78 14.01 -4.03 12.38
C LEU A 78 14.86 -5.24 11.93
N SER A 79 15.92 -5.03 11.13
CA SER A 79 16.72 -6.12 10.55
C SER A 79 15.85 -7.22 9.91
N VAL A 80 14.65 -6.85 9.43
CA VAL A 80 13.64 -7.82 8.98
C VAL A 80 14.11 -8.38 7.66
N ALA A 81 14.12 -9.71 7.57
CA ALA A 81 14.44 -10.46 6.36
C ALA A 81 13.44 -10.24 5.19
N LEU A 82 12.65 -9.16 5.20
CA LEU A 82 11.63 -8.85 4.20
C LEU A 82 12.21 -8.79 2.78
N LEU A 83 13.48 -8.39 2.67
CA LEU A 83 14.17 -8.20 1.40
C LEU A 83 15.08 -9.37 1.00
N ARG A 84 15.25 -10.39 1.86
CA ARG A 84 16.33 -11.39 1.69
C ARG A 84 15.95 -12.62 0.85
N GLU A 85 14.67 -12.99 0.78
CA GLU A 85 14.23 -14.28 0.21
C GLU A 85 13.38 -14.14 -1.07
N GLY A 86 13.31 -12.94 -1.66
CA GLY A 86 12.56 -12.68 -2.89
C GLY A 86 11.09 -12.28 -2.67
N LEU A 87 10.44 -11.83 -3.74
CA LEU A 87 9.12 -11.19 -3.66
C LEU A 87 8.06 -12.09 -3.01
N GLN A 88 8.02 -13.39 -3.35
CA GLN A 88 6.98 -14.28 -2.84
C GLN A 88 7.09 -14.51 -1.32
N ASP A 89 8.29 -14.52 -0.77
CA ASP A 89 8.50 -14.65 0.68
C ASP A 89 8.23 -13.34 1.42
N ALA A 90 8.62 -12.21 0.82
CA ALA A 90 8.24 -10.89 1.31
C ALA A 90 6.70 -10.72 1.42
N LEU A 91 5.96 -11.20 0.41
CA LEU A 91 4.48 -11.19 0.41
C LEU A 91 3.88 -12.06 1.53
N LYS A 92 4.50 -13.20 1.86
CA LYS A 92 4.05 -14.04 2.99
C LYS A 92 4.26 -13.34 4.33
N VAL A 93 5.39 -12.64 4.48
CA VAL A 93 5.67 -11.85 5.68
C VAL A 93 4.65 -10.71 5.81
N ILE A 94 4.41 -9.94 4.75
CA ILE A 94 3.37 -8.89 4.72
C ILE A 94 2.00 -9.46 5.11
N SER A 95 1.61 -10.60 4.54
CA SER A 95 0.33 -11.27 4.87
C SER A 95 0.22 -11.58 6.37
N SER A 96 1.31 -12.07 6.97
CA SER A 96 1.37 -12.41 8.40
C SER A 96 1.30 -11.17 9.29
N LEU A 97 1.93 -10.08 8.86
CA LEU A 97 1.91 -8.80 9.58
C LEU A 97 0.53 -8.16 9.59
N ILE A 98 -0.23 -8.26 8.48
CA ILE A 98 -1.63 -7.80 8.43
C ILE A 98 -2.49 -8.59 9.42
N LEU A 99 -2.33 -9.91 9.51
CA LEU A 99 -3.04 -10.70 10.51
C LEU A 99 -2.69 -10.25 11.94
N PHE A 100 -1.40 -10.06 12.23
CA PHE A 100 -0.93 -9.73 13.57
C PHE A 100 -1.34 -8.32 14.03
N TYR A 101 -1.21 -7.32 13.15
CA TYR A 101 -1.44 -5.92 13.50
C TYR A 101 -2.87 -5.44 13.20
N ASP A 102 -3.48 -5.91 12.11
CA ASP A 102 -4.82 -5.47 11.70
C ASP A 102 -5.92 -6.47 12.11
N GLY A 103 -5.54 -7.67 12.55
CA GLY A 103 -6.50 -8.74 12.89
C GLY A 103 -7.21 -9.31 11.66
N VAL A 104 -6.69 -9.06 10.45
CA VAL A 104 -7.30 -9.48 9.19
C VAL A 104 -6.48 -10.61 8.56
N PRO A 105 -7.03 -11.83 8.44
CA PRO A 105 -6.39 -12.89 7.67
C PRO A 105 -6.19 -12.47 6.21
N ALA A 106 -4.92 -12.38 5.81
CA ALA A 106 -4.51 -12.01 4.46
C ALA A 106 -3.75 -13.16 3.78
N LYS A 107 -3.93 -13.31 2.47
CA LYS A 107 -3.16 -14.22 1.62
C LYS A 107 -2.72 -13.50 0.35
N MET A 108 -1.41 -13.38 0.17
CA MET A 108 -0.82 -12.75 -1.02
C MET A 108 -0.01 -13.76 -1.82
N ALA A 109 -0.26 -13.79 -3.14
CA ALA A 109 0.44 -14.68 -4.06
C ALA A 109 0.70 -13.98 -5.39
N TYR A 110 1.94 -14.07 -5.87
CA TYR A 110 2.33 -13.58 -7.18
C TYR A 110 2.50 -14.75 -8.14
N ASN A 111 1.83 -14.67 -9.29
CA ASN A 111 2.00 -15.62 -10.38
C ASN A 111 2.87 -15.00 -11.46
N GLU A 112 4.14 -15.41 -11.53
CA GLU A 112 5.10 -14.92 -12.53
C GLU A 112 4.67 -15.18 -13.97
N LYS A 113 3.98 -16.30 -14.25
CA LYS A 113 3.55 -16.65 -15.61
C LYS A 113 2.47 -15.70 -16.13
N THR A 114 1.59 -15.23 -15.26
CA THR A 114 0.50 -14.32 -15.63
C THR A 114 0.79 -12.86 -15.30
N GLY A 115 1.83 -12.58 -14.52
CA GLY A 115 2.15 -11.25 -14.01
C GLY A 115 1.10 -10.72 -13.02
N ILE A 116 0.29 -11.59 -12.41
CA ILE A 116 -0.79 -11.18 -11.51
C ILE A 116 -0.41 -11.42 -10.05
N LEU A 117 -0.46 -10.36 -9.24
CA LEU A 117 -0.45 -10.41 -7.79
C LEU A 117 -1.89 -10.43 -7.27
N THR A 118 -2.26 -11.47 -6.52
CA THR A 118 -3.56 -11.57 -5.86
C THR A 118 -3.39 -11.35 -4.36
N CYS A 119 -4.18 -10.43 -3.82
CA CYS A 119 -4.31 -10.17 -2.39
C CYS A 119 -5.73 -10.53 -1.96
N GLU A 120 -5.85 -11.54 -1.11
CA GLU A 120 -7.11 -11.98 -0.54
C GLU A 120 -7.16 -11.64 0.94
N PHE A 121 -8.25 -11.00 1.36
CA PHE A 121 -8.53 -10.64 2.74
C PHE A 121 -9.85 -11.30 3.15
N THR A 122 -9.82 -12.09 4.21
CA THR A 122 -11.00 -12.83 4.70
C THR A 122 -11.34 -12.42 6.11
N ASN A 123 -12.57 -12.70 6.53
CA ASN A 123 -13.05 -12.34 7.85
C ASN A 123 -12.75 -10.87 8.16
N LEU A 124 -13.22 -9.95 7.32
CA LEU A 124 -13.00 -8.51 7.49
C LEU A 124 -13.72 -8.00 8.75
N VAL A 125 -13.11 -8.22 9.91
CA VAL A 125 -13.58 -7.72 11.20
C VAL A 125 -13.35 -6.19 11.28
N SER A 126 -12.31 -5.71 10.58
CA SER A 126 -11.99 -4.30 10.42
C SER A 126 -12.97 -3.62 9.45
N SER A 127 -13.75 -2.65 9.95
CA SER A 127 -14.73 -1.92 9.12
C SER A 127 -14.06 -1.15 7.98
N GLN A 128 -12.80 -0.79 8.13
CA GLN A 128 -12.02 -0.05 7.14
C GLN A 128 -11.78 -0.86 5.88
N TYR A 129 -11.46 -2.15 6.00
CA TYR A 129 -11.26 -3.03 4.84
C TYR A 129 -12.55 -3.15 4.02
N ARG A 130 -13.70 -3.28 4.69
CA ARG A 130 -15.00 -3.30 4.03
C ARG A 130 -15.28 -1.97 3.31
N LEU A 131 -15.09 -0.84 4.00
CA LEU A 131 -15.28 0.48 3.40
C LEU A 131 -14.34 0.74 2.23
N ALA A 132 -13.09 0.28 2.30
CA ALA A 132 -12.13 0.39 1.21
C ALA A 132 -12.56 -0.42 -0.02
N ALA A 133 -13.06 -1.64 0.21
CA ALA A 133 -13.59 -2.50 -0.84
C ALA A 133 -14.83 -1.86 -1.51
N GLU A 134 -15.77 -1.36 -0.72
CA GLU A 134 -16.98 -0.66 -1.20
C GLU A 134 -16.64 0.61 -1.99
N LYS A 135 -15.61 1.35 -1.58
CA LYS A 135 -15.12 2.55 -2.29
C LYS A 135 -14.26 2.22 -3.52
N GLY A 136 -13.95 0.94 -3.77
CA GLY A 136 -13.10 0.54 -4.89
C GLY A 136 -11.71 1.15 -4.83
N LEU A 137 -11.14 1.27 -3.62
CA LEU A 137 -9.74 1.63 -3.44
C LEU A 137 -8.86 0.50 -3.99
N ASP A 138 -7.77 0.86 -4.67
CA ASP A 138 -6.82 -0.15 -5.17
C ASP A 138 -5.61 -0.31 -4.25
N VAL A 139 -5.59 0.31 -3.07
CA VAL A 139 -4.68 -0.05 -1.97
C VAL A 139 -5.54 -0.42 -0.77
N PHE A 140 -5.27 -1.58 -0.18
CA PHE A 140 -5.97 -1.98 1.04
C PHE A 140 -5.53 -1.11 2.23
N PRO A 141 -6.44 -0.82 3.18
CA PRO A 141 -6.23 0.20 4.19
C PRO A 141 -5.38 -0.33 5.35
N SER A 142 -4.09 -0.53 5.10
CA SER A 142 -3.11 -0.95 6.09
C SER A 142 -1.76 -0.30 5.79
N ILE A 143 -0.95 -0.06 6.82
CA ILE A 143 0.44 0.36 6.65
C ILE A 143 1.20 -0.64 5.77
N TRP A 144 0.86 -1.92 5.86
CA TRP A 144 1.44 -2.98 5.07
C TRP A 144 1.04 -2.91 3.59
N GLY A 145 -0.08 -2.25 3.28
CA GLY A 145 -0.47 -1.91 1.91
C GLY A 145 0.44 -0.84 1.32
N LEU A 146 0.87 0.13 2.11
CA LEU A 146 1.86 1.12 1.70
C LEU A 146 3.24 0.49 1.55
N VAL A 147 3.66 -0.33 2.53
CA VAL A 147 4.92 -1.07 2.47
C VAL A 147 4.96 -1.98 1.23
N LEU A 148 3.85 -2.61 0.86
CA LEU A 148 3.74 -3.39 -0.38
C LEU A 148 4.08 -2.55 -1.61
N LEU A 149 3.59 -1.31 -1.72
CA LEU A 149 3.92 -0.43 -2.85
C LEU A 149 5.41 -0.12 -2.89
N GLY A 150 6.02 0.16 -1.74
CA GLY A 150 7.48 0.38 -1.64
C GLY A 150 8.28 -0.87 -2.02
N LEU A 151 7.82 -2.04 -1.59
CA LEU A 151 8.45 -3.33 -1.88
C LEU A 151 8.41 -3.64 -3.38
N LEU A 152 7.28 -3.44 -4.03
CA LEU A 152 7.15 -3.65 -5.46
C LEU A 152 8.05 -2.70 -6.25
N ASP A 153 8.15 -1.45 -5.80
CA ASP A 153 9.06 -0.48 -6.41
C ASP A 153 10.53 -0.89 -6.28
N TYR A 154 10.94 -1.44 -5.12
CA TYR A 154 12.28 -2.00 -4.87
C TYR A 154 12.61 -3.15 -5.83
N TYR A 155 11.63 -3.99 -6.18
CA TYR A 155 11.76 -5.03 -7.21
C TYR A 155 11.59 -4.52 -8.65
N GLU A 156 11.59 -3.19 -8.85
CA GLU A 156 11.40 -2.55 -10.15
C GLU A 156 10.06 -2.90 -10.83
N LEU A 157 9.02 -3.10 -10.02
CA LEU A 157 7.66 -3.44 -10.48
C LEU A 157 6.71 -2.26 -10.24
N ASP A 158 6.03 -1.83 -11.31
CA ASP A 158 4.86 -0.97 -11.22
C ASP A 158 3.59 -1.82 -11.19
N ILE A 159 2.52 -1.27 -10.59
CA ILE A 159 1.25 -1.96 -10.47
C ILE A 159 0.13 -1.23 -11.19
N SER A 160 -0.80 -1.99 -11.76
CA SER A 160 -2.13 -1.51 -12.10
C SER A 160 -3.20 -2.45 -11.57
N ARG A 161 -4.34 -1.90 -11.12
CA ARG A 161 -5.47 -2.75 -10.70
C ARG A 161 -5.99 -3.52 -11.91
N ALA A 162 -5.95 -4.85 -11.82
CA ALA A 162 -6.58 -5.74 -12.79
C ALA A 162 -8.04 -5.99 -12.43
N ASN A 163 -8.33 -6.31 -11.17
CA ASN A 163 -9.68 -6.56 -10.68
C ASN A 163 -9.77 -6.31 -9.17
N ALA A 164 -10.96 -6.03 -8.65
CA ALA A 164 -11.23 -6.00 -7.22
C ALA A 164 -12.69 -6.42 -6.98
N VAL A 165 -12.91 -7.47 -6.17
CA VAL A 165 -14.23 -8.03 -5.90
C VAL A 165 -14.42 -8.20 -4.41
N PHE A 166 -15.52 -7.63 -3.89
CA PHE A 166 -15.97 -7.85 -2.53
C PHE A 166 -17.11 -8.87 -2.53
N HIS A 167 -16.93 -9.96 -1.78
CA HIS A 167 -17.89 -11.03 -1.57
C HIS A 167 -18.53 -10.82 -0.18
N PRO A 168 -19.71 -10.17 -0.10
CA PRO A 168 -20.32 -9.81 1.18
C PRO A 168 -20.73 -11.04 2.00
N ASP A 169 -21.22 -12.09 1.32
CA ASP A 169 -21.67 -13.34 1.97
C ASP A 169 -20.52 -14.09 2.66
N GLU A 170 -19.31 -14.00 2.09
CA GLU A 170 -18.08 -14.60 2.63
C GLU A 170 -17.30 -13.63 3.52
N ASN A 171 -17.74 -12.37 3.63
CA ASN A 171 -16.98 -11.26 4.22
C ASN A 171 -15.52 -11.26 3.74
N LYS A 172 -15.34 -11.34 2.42
CA LYS A 172 -14.06 -11.54 1.74
C LYS A 172 -13.84 -10.49 0.67
N TRP A 173 -12.63 -9.94 0.61
CA TRP A 173 -12.22 -9.00 -0.42
C TRP A 173 -11.01 -9.54 -1.17
N VAL A 174 -11.10 -9.58 -2.49
CA VAL A 174 -10.02 -10.02 -3.38
C VAL A 174 -9.62 -8.85 -4.26
N ILE A 175 -8.34 -8.49 -4.22
CA ILE A 175 -7.74 -7.51 -5.12
C ILE A 175 -6.70 -8.21 -5.99
N GLN A 176 -6.73 -7.91 -7.28
CA GLN A 176 -5.76 -8.40 -8.24
C GLN A 176 -5.05 -7.22 -8.90
N TYR A 177 -3.73 -7.26 -8.85
CA TYR A 177 -2.85 -6.31 -9.50
C TYR A 177 -2.14 -6.99 -10.66
N ARG A 178 -1.98 -6.27 -11.76
CA ARG A 178 -1.03 -6.61 -12.81
C ARG A 178 0.28 -5.92 -12.50
N LEU A 179 1.36 -6.69 -12.39
CA LEU A 179 2.70 -6.19 -12.18
C LEU A 179 3.39 -6.03 -13.53
N HIS A 180 3.98 -4.87 -13.76
CA HIS A 180 4.78 -4.56 -14.95
C HIS A 180 6.20 -4.25 -14.51
N ARG A 181 7.20 -4.77 -15.22
CA ARG A 181 8.55 -4.24 -15.02
C ARG A 181 8.57 -2.79 -15.45
N LYS A 182 9.15 -1.93 -14.61
CA LYS A 182 9.45 -0.56 -15.00
C LYS A 182 10.25 -0.61 -16.28
N ARG A 183 9.85 0.21 -17.26
CA ARG A 183 10.77 0.53 -18.35
C ARG A 183 11.92 1.28 -17.70
N LEU A 184 13.13 0.74 -17.79
CA LEU A 184 14.32 1.52 -17.51
C LEU A 184 14.22 2.78 -18.38
N PRO A 185 14.55 3.96 -17.85
CA PRO A 185 14.74 5.11 -18.72
C PRO A 185 15.73 4.68 -19.80
N LEU A 186 15.36 4.91 -21.07
CA LEU A 186 16.28 4.72 -22.18
C LEU A 186 17.55 5.50 -21.83
N THR A 187 18.72 4.92 -22.08
CA THR A 187 19.94 5.72 -21.98
C THR A 187 19.85 6.86 -22.99
N GLU A 188 20.53 7.98 -22.75
CA GLU A 188 20.57 9.10 -23.71
C GLU A 188 20.96 8.62 -25.13
N GLU A 189 21.83 7.60 -25.22
CA GLU A 189 22.20 6.95 -26.49
C GLU A 189 21.06 6.18 -27.18
N GLU A 190 20.15 5.58 -26.41
CA GLU A 190 18.99 4.86 -26.94
C GLU A 190 17.88 5.84 -27.36
N GLU A 191 17.70 6.95 -26.63
CA GLU A 191 16.83 8.06 -27.02
C GLU A 191 17.32 8.74 -28.31
N GLU A 192 18.62 9.05 -28.41
CA GLU A 192 19.21 9.64 -29.61
C GLU A 192 19.03 8.74 -30.85
N ARG A 193 19.23 7.42 -30.70
CA ARG A 193 19.02 6.44 -31.78
C ARG A 193 17.57 6.39 -32.26
N LEU A 194 16.60 6.51 -31.36
CA LEU A 194 15.17 6.48 -31.71
C LEU A 194 14.73 7.78 -32.41
N THR A 195 15.27 8.93 -32.01
CA THR A 195 15.03 10.22 -32.71
C THR A 195 15.68 10.30 -34.09
N LEU A 196 16.79 9.58 -34.32
CA LEU A 196 17.46 9.53 -35.62
C LEU A 196 16.82 8.53 -36.62
N GLN A 197 15.83 7.74 -36.18
CA GLN A 197 15.10 6.77 -37.01
C GLN A 197 13.69 7.24 -37.42
N LEU A 198 13.28 8.45 -37.01
CA LEU A 198 12.05 9.14 -37.43
C LEU A 198 12.38 10.25 -38.43
#